data_AF-A0A2I0NR13-F1
#
_entry.id   AF-A0A2I0NR13-F1
#
_cell.length_a   1.000
_cell.length_b   1.000
_cell.length_c   1.000
_cell.angle_alpha   90.00
_cell.angle_beta   90.00
_cell.angle_gamma   90.00
#
_symmetry.space_group_name_H-M   'P 1'
#
loop_
_entity.id
_entity.type
_entity.pdbx_description
1 polymer ?
#
loop_
_entity_poly.entity_id
_entity_poly.type
_entity_poly.pdbx_seq_one_letter_code
_entity_poly.pdbx_strand_id
1 'polypeptide(L)'
;MSTLESYLDALHQGVFQVVVPKALVTEPLEPDWKRSPINVPSAGTIASYRRGQYHAHETVSEYCVHMDRYDPEKNPLMHLIDDASLVLMIHETMETILVTAKDATRKDPLQRLLDQHTSWRLRMGFGAVLWAIATILLFLAISDVTPFFTVILPSLVLFLGLLTIVRGIRQRKRQEHANKDIIRGSLVAGAGIALFVFWKLYLVLILLVLVIWFFSSAVVTLLRAFRERGNLPNGFWYTSGLGVSSLVLGVLAVTLPEGLVDLLVFLLAGIVFTAGAFLVLDAYGLRNAARLMEEGGFGS
;
A
#
# COMPACT_ATOMS: atom_id res chain seq x y z
N MET A 1 28.24 28.70 -16.54
CA MET A 1 27.74 28.35 -15.19
C MET A 1 26.59 27.38 -15.38
N SER A 2 26.46 26.39 -14.50
CA SER A 2 25.46 25.32 -14.63
C SER A 2 24.50 25.33 -13.46
N THR A 3 23.21 25.48 -13.77
CA THR A 3 22.09 25.39 -12.83
C THR A 3 21.50 23.97 -12.87
N LEU A 4 20.67 23.61 -11.89
CA LEU A 4 20.08 22.27 -11.83
C LEU A 4 19.17 22.00 -13.05
N GLU A 5 18.46 23.03 -13.52
CA GLU A 5 17.52 23.02 -14.65
C GLU A 5 18.19 22.60 -15.95
N SER A 6 19.47 22.96 -16.13
CA SER A 6 20.22 22.65 -17.34
C SER A 6 20.39 21.15 -17.60
N TYR A 7 20.08 20.31 -16.61
CA TYR A 7 20.15 18.85 -16.71
C TYR A 7 18.78 18.16 -16.77
N LEU A 8 17.66 18.91 -16.71
CA LEU A 8 16.33 18.32 -16.53
C LEU A 8 15.59 17.99 -17.83
N ASP A 9 16.09 18.40 -18.99
CA ASP A 9 15.45 18.16 -20.29
C ASP A 9 15.11 16.69 -20.56
N ALA A 10 15.93 15.78 -20.03
CA ALA A 10 15.70 14.34 -20.13
C ALA A 10 14.36 13.90 -19.50
N LEU A 11 13.87 14.60 -18.46
CA LEU A 11 12.58 14.32 -17.82
C LEU A 11 11.41 14.54 -18.79
N HIS A 12 11.52 15.52 -19.69
CA HIS A 12 10.52 15.77 -20.74
C HIS A 12 10.56 14.74 -21.87
N GLN A 13 11.62 13.94 -21.95
CA GLN A 13 11.79 12.87 -22.94
C GLN A 13 11.37 11.50 -22.40
N GLY A 14 10.75 11.45 -21.21
CA GLY A 14 10.26 10.23 -20.59
C GLY A 14 11.26 9.52 -19.67
N VAL A 15 12.38 10.15 -19.34
CA VAL A 15 13.26 9.67 -18.25
C VAL A 15 12.55 9.90 -16.92
N PHE A 16 12.43 8.84 -16.11
CA PHE A 16 11.69 8.90 -14.85
C PHE A 16 12.36 9.79 -13.79
N GLN A 17 13.68 9.73 -13.70
CA GLN A 17 14.47 10.48 -12.73
C GLN A 17 15.85 10.81 -13.31
N VAL A 18 16.31 12.05 -13.07
CA VAL A 18 17.65 12.51 -13.41
C VAL A 18 18.45 12.68 -12.12
N VAL A 19 19.65 12.12 -12.08
CA VAL A 19 20.59 12.27 -10.96
C VAL A 19 21.68 13.24 -11.37
N VAL A 20 21.80 14.36 -10.67
CA VAL A 20 22.75 15.42 -10.95
C VAL A 20 23.73 15.55 -9.77
N PRO A 21 25.01 15.20 -9.94
CA PRO A 21 26.03 15.44 -8.92
C PRO A 21 26.10 16.93 -8.52
N LYS A 22 26.17 17.23 -7.22
CA LYS A 22 26.27 18.62 -6.73
C LYS A 22 27.46 19.37 -7.29
N ALA A 23 28.57 18.66 -7.53
CA ALA A 23 29.77 19.24 -8.13
C ALA A 23 29.51 19.84 -9.53
N LEU A 24 28.44 19.42 -10.22
CA LEU A 24 28.04 19.93 -11.53
C LEU A 24 27.04 21.09 -11.46
N VAL A 25 26.52 21.43 -10.28
CA VAL A 25 25.59 22.55 -10.06
C VAL A 25 26.39 23.67 -9.41
N THR A 26 26.88 24.61 -10.23
CA THR A 26 27.78 25.68 -9.76
C THR A 26 27.04 26.89 -9.20
N GLU A 27 25.74 26.98 -9.45
CA GLU A 27 24.88 28.06 -8.97
C GLU A 27 23.92 27.58 -7.88
N PRO A 28 23.50 28.46 -6.95
CA PRO A 28 22.47 28.13 -5.99
C PRO A 28 21.15 27.83 -6.70
N LEU A 29 20.29 27.02 -6.06
CA LEU A 29 18.93 26.77 -6.55
C LEU A 29 18.18 28.09 -6.73
N GLU A 30 17.49 28.22 -7.86
CA GLU A 30 16.70 29.41 -8.16
C GLU A 30 15.58 29.61 -7.12
N PRO A 31 15.12 30.86 -6.89
CA PRO A 31 14.10 31.17 -5.88
C PRO A 31 12.76 30.44 -6.06
N ASP A 32 12.48 29.98 -7.27
CA ASP A 32 11.28 29.20 -7.61
C ASP A 32 11.28 27.80 -6.98
N TRP A 33 12.44 27.28 -6.57
CA TRP A 33 12.54 26.04 -5.82
C TRP A 33 12.13 26.26 -4.37
N LYS A 34 10.91 25.85 -4.05
CA LYS A 34 10.40 25.89 -2.68
C LYS A 34 10.80 24.63 -1.93
N ARG A 35 11.39 24.79 -0.76
CA ARG A 35 11.68 23.64 0.13
C ARG A 35 10.37 23.04 0.63
N SER A 36 10.18 21.75 0.41
CA SER A 36 9.03 21.00 0.94
C SER A 36 9.21 20.81 2.45
N PRO A 37 8.17 21.10 3.28
CA PRO A 37 8.20 20.86 4.72
C PRO A 37 8.12 19.36 5.06
N ILE A 38 7.64 18.54 4.12
CA ILE A 38 7.56 17.09 4.25
C ILE A 38 8.69 16.50 3.41
N ASN A 39 9.66 15.88 4.09
CA ASN A 39 10.73 15.12 3.45
C ASN A 39 10.18 13.70 3.20
N VAL A 40 9.73 13.42 1.97
CA VAL A 40 9.27 12.07 1.59
C VAL A 40 10.50 11.15 1.60
N PRO A 41 10.42 9.95 2.22
CA PRO A 41 11.61 9.20 2.62
C PRO A 41 12.25 8.46 1.45
N SER A 42 13.15 9.13 0.72
CA SER A 42 14.19 8.49 -0.09
C SER A 42 15.48 8.38 0.74
N ALA A 43 16.18 7.25 0.63
CA ALA A 43 17.34 6.95 1.46
C ALA A 43 18.45 8.00 1.28
N GLY A 44 18.88 8.64 2.38
CA GLY A 44 19.94 9.66 2.36
C GLY A 44 19.51 11.08 1.97
N THR A 45 18.21 11.33 1.82
CA THR A 45 17.68 12.66 1.47
C THR A 45 17.71 13.62 2.68
N ILE A 46 18.43 14.73 2.51
CA ILE A 46 18.63 15.79 3.52
C ILE A 46 17.58 16.88 3.38
N ALA A 47 17.17 17.17 2.15
CA ALA A 47 16.11 18.13 1.86
C ALA A 47 15.38 17.75 0.57
N SER A 48 14.14 18.21 0.46
CA SER A 48 13.30 18.05 -0.71
C SER A 48 12.82 19.43 -1.18
N TYR A 49 12.89 19.67 -2.48
CA TYR A 49 12.50 20.93 -3.12
C TYR A 49 11.47 20.67 -4.21
N ARG A 50 10.64 21.67 -4.48
CA ARG A 50 9.59 21.62 -5.49
C ARG A 50 9.61 22.86 -6.37
N ARG A 51 9.40 22.66 -7.66
CA ARG A 51 9.24 23.73 -8.65
C ARG A 51 8.24 23.30 -9.72
N GLY A 52 6.97 23.65 -9.52
CA GLY A 52 5.87 23.21 -10.40
C GLY A 52 5.74 21.69 -10.40
N GLN A 53 5.95 21.06 -11.55
CA GLN A 53 5.96 19.60 -11.71
C GLN A 53 7.26 18.95 -11.25
N TYR A 54 8.34 19.70 -11.02
CA TYR A 54 9.61 19.12 -10.61
C TYR A 54 9.69 18.90 -9.11
N HIS A 55 10.24 17.74 -8.74
CA HIS A 55 10.53 17.38 -7.37
C HIS A 55 11.99 16.93 -7.28
N ALA A 56 12.78 17.68 -6.51
CA ALA A 56 14.19 17.40 -6.29
C ALA A 56 14.41 16.89 -4.87
N HIS A 57 15.13 15.77 -4.75
CA HIS A 57 15.65 15.27 -3.49
C HIS A 57 17.15 15.56 -3.43
N GLU A 58 17.54 16.33 -2.44
CA GLU A 58 18.93 16.64 -2.16
C GLU A 58 19.52 15.60 -1.20
N THR A 59 20.59 14.94 -1.63
CA THR A 59 21.42 14.06 -0.78
C THR A 59 22.73 14.76 -0.43
N VAL A 60 23.69 14.03 0.18
CA VAL A 60 25.03 14.58 0.45
C VAL A 60 25.75 14.96 -0.85
N SER A 61 25.63 14.14 -1.89
CA SER A 61 26.46 14.22 -3.10
C SER A 61 25.73 14.65 -4.36
N GLU A 62 24.39 14.56 -4.39
CA GLU A 62 23.62 14.69 -5.63
C GLU A 62 22.21 15.26 -5.40
N TYR A 63 21.62 15.76 -6.49
CA TYR A 63 20.21 16.08 -6.62
C TYR A 63 19.54 15.02 -7.48
N CYS A 64 18.56 14.32 -6.92
CA CYS A 64 17.74 13.35 -7.64
C CYS A 64 16.41 14.01 -7.97
N VAL A 65 16.19 14.33 -9.25
CA VAL A 65 15.02 15.10 -9.71
C VAL A 65 14.10 14.20 -10.53
N HIS A 66 12.82 14.18 -10.19
CA HIS A 66 11.77 13.57 -11.01
C HIS A 66 10.71 14.62 -11.34
N MET A 67 9.86 14.30 -12.32
CA MET A 67 8.77 15.16 -12.78
C MET A 67 7.43 14.50 -12.48
N ASP A 68 6.66 15.12 -11.59
CA ASP A 68 5.28 14.79 -11.31
C ASP A 68 4.40 15.16 -12.51
N ARG A 69 3.40 14.33 -12.79
CA ARG A 69 2.53 14.56 -13.96
C ARG A 69 1.62 15.76 -13.80
N TYR A 70 1.21 16.05 -12.56
CA TYR A 70 0.43 17.24 -12.21
C TYR A 70 1.19 18.04 -11.18
N ASP A 71 1.25 19.36 -11.37
CA ASP A 71 1.73 20.29 -10.35
C ASP A 71 0.81 20.18 -9.12
N PRO A 72 1.30 19.68 -7.97
CA PRO A 72 0.49 19.48 -6.78
C PRO A 72 -0.06 20.78 -6.17
N GLU A 73 0.54 21.94 -6.45
CA GLU A 73 -0.03 23.24 -6.03
C GLU A 73 -1.26 23.61 -6.86
N LYS A 74 -1.25 23.26 -8.16
CA LYS A 74 -2.33 23.62 -9.08
C LYS A 74 -3.43 22.58 -9.16
N ASN A 75 -3.08 21.29 -9.08
CA ASN A 75 -3.99 20.16 -9.23
C ASN A 75 -3.73 19.07 -8.17
N PRO A 76 -3.89 19.38 -6.86
CA PRO A 76 -3.56 18.46 -5.76
C PRO A 76 -4.35 17.15 -5.81
N LEU A 77 -5.62 17.21 -6.22
CA LEU A 77 -6.48 16.03 -6.33
C LEU A 77 -6.02 15.09 -7.44
N MET A 78 -5.62 15.62 -8.60
CA MET A 78 -5.16 14.79 -9.71
C MET A 78 -3.78 14.19 -9.42
N HIS A 79 -2.92 14.91 -8.72
CA HIS A 79 -1.64 14.37 -8.22
C HIS A 79 -1.87 13.18 -7.28
N LEU A 80 -2.80 13.30 -6.31
CA LEU A 80 -3.12 12.19 -5.39
C LEU A 80 -3.72 10.96 -6.11
N ILE A 81 -4.55 11.18 -7.13
CA ILE A 81 -5.15 10.10 -7.92
C ILE A 81 -4.09 9.36 -8.74
N ASP A 82 -3.07 10.07 -9.25
CA ASP A 82 -1.98 9.48 -10.04
C ASP A 82 -0.99 8.69 -9.17
N ASP A 83 -0.70 9.18 -7.95
CA ASP A 83 0.19 8.50 -7.01
C ASP A 83 -0.44 7.23 -6.42
N ALA A 84 -1.78 7.14 -6.40
CA ALA A 84 -2.53 6.02 -5.84
C ALA A 84 -2.59 4.77 -6.75
N SER A 85 -1.50 4.45 -7.47
CA SER A 85 -1.46 3.21 -8.24
C SER A 85 -1.16 2.03 -7.29
N LEU A 86 -2.22 1.34 -6.89
CA LEU A 86 -2.22 0.14 -6.05
C LEU A 86 -1.23 -0.94 -6.54
N VAL A 87 -0.92 -0.95 -7.85
CA VAL A 87 0.07 -1.82 -8.49
C VAL A 87 1.52 -1.42 -8.17
N LEU A 88 1.86 -0.11 -8.12
CA LEU A 88 3.19 0.33 -7.71
C LEU A 88 3.41 0.05 -6.23
N MET A 89 2.40 0.24 -5.39
CA MET A 89 2.49 -0.12 -3.96
C MET A 89 2.76 -1.62 -3.77
N ILE A 90 2.11 -2.50 -4.54
CA ILE A 90 2.37 -3.95 -4.49
C ILE A 90 3.79 -4.29 -5.00
N HIS A 91 4.22 -3.65 -6.09
CA HIS A 91 5.57 -3.83 -6.64
C HIS A 91 6.68 -3.34 -5.70
N GLU A 92 6.54 -2.14 -5.13
CA GLU A 92 7.47 -1.59 -4.14
C GLU A 92 7.50 -2.42 -2.87
N THR A 93 6.35 -2.96 -2.44
CA THR A 93 6.31 -3.92 -1.32
C THR A 93 7.13 -5.18 -1.68
N MET A 94 7.05 -5.66 -2.93
CA MET A 94 7.83 -6.81 -3.39
C MET A 94 9.33 -6.53 -3.48
N GLU A 95 9.73 -5.37 -4.02
CA GLU A 95 11.13 -4.95 -4.05
C GLU A 95 11.70 -4.76 -2.65
N THR A 96 10.94 -4.13 -1.74
CA THR A 96 11.35 -3.92 -0.35
C THR A 96 11.59 -5.26 0.36
N ILE A 97 10.77 -6.29 0.09
CA ILE A 97 10.97 -7.64 0.63
C ILE A 97 12.28 -8.25 0.10
N LEU A 98 12.56 -8.12 -1.20
CA LEU A 98 13.80 -8.63 -1.82
C LEU A 98 15.05 -7.89 -1.32
N VAL A 99 14.98 -6.57 -1.17
CA VAL A 99 16.07 -5.73 -0.65
C VAL A 99 16.33 -6.01 0.83
N THR A 100 15.27 -6.17 1.64
CA THR A 100 15.41 -6.54 3.07
C THR A 100 16.04 -7.93 3.22
N ALA A 101 15.73 -8.88 2.34
CA ALA A 101 16.39 -10.19 2.30
C ALA A 101 17.88 -10.10 1.94
N LYS A 102 18.25 -9.11 1.12
CA LYS A 102 19.63 -8.84 0.72
C LYS A 102 20.42 -8.13 1.83
N ASP A 103 19.84 -7.19 2.55
CA ASP A 103 20.49 -6.46 3.66
C ASP A 103 20.68 -7.31 4.94
N ALA A 104 19.89 -8.38 5.10
CA ALA A 104 20.10 -9.39 6.14
C ALA A 104 21.46 -10.11 6.04
N THR A 105 22.22 -9.92 4.95
CA THR A 105 23.58 -10.45 4.78
C THR A 105 24.64 -9.76 5.63
N ARG A 106 24.35 -8.62 6.27
CA ARG A 106 25.31 -7.84 7.08
C ARG A 106 25.29 -8.13 8.59
N LYS A 107 24.43 -9.03 9.06
CA LYS A 107 24.33 -9.41 10.48
C LYS A 107 25.24 -10.60 10.83
N ASP A 108 25.55 -10.75 12.12
CA ASP A 108 26.22 -11.92 12.71
C ASP A 108 25.57 -13.24 12.20
N PRO A 109 26.34 -14.18 11.63
CA PRO A 109 25.83 -15.43 11.05
C PRO A 109 24.90 -16.24 11.97
N LEU A 110 25.20 -16.30 13.28
CA LEU A 110 24.40 -17.07 14.24
C LEU A 110 23.04 -16.40 14.52
N GLN A 111 23.06 -15.08 14.67
CA GLN A 111 21.84 -14.31 14.87
C GLN A 111 20.94 -14.35 13.63
N ARG A 112 21.55 -14.37 12.44
CA ARG A 112 20.85 -14.52 11.16
C ARG A 112 20.15 -15.87 11.03
N LEU A 113 20.78 -16.96 11.45
CA LEU A 113 20.23 -18.31 11.37
C LEU A 113 19.02 -18.46 12.32
N LEU A 114 19.10 -17.91 13.54
CA LEU A 114 17.99 -17.84 14.49
C LEU A 114 16.82 -16.98 13.99
N ASP A 115 17.11 -15.80 13.44
CA ASP A 115 16.11 -14.91 12.84
C ASP A 115 15.41 -15.61 11.65
N GLN A 116 16.17 -16.35 10.82
CA GLN A 116 15.63 -17.12 9.70
C GLN A 116 14.71 -18.25 10.17
N HIS A 117 15.10 -19.04 11.18
CA HIS A 117 14.25 -20.11 11.72
C HIS A 117 12.91 -19.61 12.23
N THR A 118 12.95 -18.51 12.97
CA THR A 118 11.75 -17.91 13.53
C THR A 118 10.88 -17.32 12.41
N SER A 119 11.50 -16.62 11.46
CA SER A 119 10.80 -15.96 10.36
C SER A 119 10.11 -16.94 9.43
N TRP A 120 10.78 -18.02 9.02
CA TRP A 120 10.14 -18.98 8.10
C TRP A 120 8.97 -19.72 8.76
N ARG A 121 9.08 -20.09 10.04
CA ARG A 121 7.98 -20.75 10.78
C ARG A 121 6.78 -19.83 10.91
N LEU A 122 7.01 -18.56 11.25
CA LEU A 122 5.93 -17.56 11.36
C LEU A 122 5.28 -17.29 10.00
N ARG A 123 6.08 -17.08 8.94
CA ARG A 123 5.56 -16.84 7.59
C ARG A 123 4.77 -18.04 7.06
N MET A 124 5.24 -19.27 7.31
CA MET A 124 4.51 -20.50 6.98
C MET A 124 3.17 -20.58 7.72
N GLY A 125 3.17 -20.33 9.03
CA GLY A 125 1.96 -20.33 9.85
C GLY A 125 0.95 -19.27 9.42
N PHE A 126 1.39 -18.03 9.22
CA PHE A 126 0.52 -16.95 8.74
C PHE A 126 0.01 -17.22 7.33
N GLY A 127 0.84 -17.73 6.43
CA GLY A 127 0.41 -18.13 5.08
C GLY A 127 -0.69 -19.17 5.10
N ALA A 128 -0.56 -20.21 5.94
CA ALA A 128 -1.60 -21.22 6.12
C ALA A 128 -2.91 -20.64 6.70
N VAL A 129 -2.81 -19.72 7.67
CA VAL A 129 -3.98 -19.00 8.21
C VAL A 129 -4.66 -18.16 7.13
N LEU A 130 -3.89 -17.44 6.30
CA LEU A 130 -4.45 -16.66 5.19
C LEU A 130 -5.15 -17.56 4.17
N TRP A 131 -4.62 -18.74 3.86
CA TRP A 131 -5.31 -19.70 3.00
C TRP A 131 -6.61 -20.21 3.60
N ALA A 132 -6.65 -20.48 4.90
CA ALA A 132 -7.89 -20.85 5.58
C ALA A 132 -8.93 -19.71 5.49
N ILE A 133 -8.52 -18.47 5.75
CA ILE A 133 -9.38 -17.27 5.62
C ILE A 133 -9.87 -17.11 4.19
N ALA A 134 -8.98 -17.19 3.19
CA ALA A 134 -9.34 -17.09 1.77
C ALA A 134 -10.34 -18.16 1.36
N THR A 135 -10.19 -19.38 1.85
CA THR A 135 -11.11 -20.49 1.57
C THR A 135 -12.49 -20.22 2.16
N ILE A 136 -12.56 -19.69 3.39
CA ILE A 136 -13.83 -19.27 4.02
C ILE A 136 -14.46 -18.14 3.21
N LEU A 137 -13.69 -17.11 2.83
CA LEU A 137 -14.20 -15.99 2.02
C LEU A 137 -14.71 -16.45 0.66
N LEU A 138 -14.01 -17.38 0.00
CA LEU A 138 -14.43 -17.96 -1.27
C LEU A 138 -15.75 -18.72 -1.11
N PHE A 139 -15.89 -19.52 -0.05
CA PHE A 139 -17.13 -20.22 0.24
C PHE A 139 -18.30 -19.26 0.50
N LEU A 140 -18.06 -18.18 1.24
CA LEU A 140 -19.07 -17.13 1.49
C LEU A 140 -19.45 -16.41 0.19
N ALA A 141 -18.49 -16.04 -0.65
CA ALA A 141 -18.73 -15.35 -1.92
C ALA A 141 -19.56 -16.19 -2.91
N ILE A 142 -19.47 -17.52 -2.83
CA ILE A 142 -20.24 -18.43 -3.70
C ILE A 142 -21.61 -18.75 -3.09
N SER A 143 -21.72 -18.81 -1.77
CA SER A 143 -22.92 -19.30 -1.08
C SER A 143 -23.82 -18.17 -0.58
N ASP A 144 -23.30 -17.34 0.32
CA ASP A 144 -23.99 -16.20 0.93
C ASP A 144 -22.97 -15.34 1.69
N VAL A 145 -22.84 -14.07 1.32
CA VAL A 145 -21.94 -13.10 1.97
C VAL A 145 -22.55 -12.47 3.22
N THR A 146 -23.84 -12.64 3.48
CA THR A 146 -24.55 -12.06 4.63
C THR A 146 -23.88 -12.37 5.98
N PRO A 147 -23.39 -13.60 6.27
CA PRO A 147 -22.67 -13.91 7.51
C PRO A 147 -21.37 -13.12 7.69
N PHE A 148 -20.73 -12.69 6.59
CA PHE A 148 -19.54 -11.85 6.66
C PHE A 148 -19.85 -10.52 7.35
N PHE A 149 -20.94 -9.88 6.93
CA PHE A 149 -21.36 -8.56 7.42
C PHE A 149 -22.11 -8.64 8.76
N THR A 150 -22.87 -9.70 8.99
CA THR A 150 -23.70 -9.81 10.20
C THR A 150 -22.94 -10.40 11.39
N VAL A 151 -21.92 -11.22 11.15
CA VAL A 151 -21.22 -11.95 12.20
C VAL A 151 -19.71 -11.76 12.15
N ILE A 152 -19.05 -12.09 11.04
CA ILE A 152 -17.58 -12.18 10.99
C ILE A 152 -16.94 -10.82 11.23
N LEU A 153 -17.31 -9.81 10.44
CA LEU A 153 -16.75 -8.46 10.54
C LEU A 153 -17.06 -7.81 11.91
N PRO A 154 -18.32 -7.80 12.42
CA PRO A 154 -18.60 -7.28 13.75
C PRO A 154 -17.86 -8.02 14.87
N SER A 155 -17.76 -9.35 14.80
CA SER A 155 -17.03 -10.17 15.78
C SER A 155 -15.54 -9.84 15.78
N LEU A 156 -14.94 -9.66 14.60
CA LEU A 156 -13.53 -9.30 14.48
C LEU A 156 -13.26 -7.92 15.11
N VAL A 157 -14.08 -6.92 14.81
CA VAL A 157 -13.96 -5.57 15.37
C VAL A 157 -14.12 -5.62 16.90
N LEU A 158 -15.14 -6.33 17.39
CA LEU A 158 -15.36 -6.51 18.83
C LEU A 158 -14.17 -7.20 19.50
N PHE A 159 -13.67 -8.27 18.92
CA PHE A 159 -12.51 -9.01 19.43
C PHE A 159 -11.25 -8.13 19.50
N LEU A 160 -10.97 -7.35 18.46
CA LEU A 160 -9.84 -6.40 18.45
C LEU A 160 -10.00 -5.32 19.53
N GLY A 161 -11.22 -4.82 19.74
CA GLY A 161 -11.53 -3.89 20.83
C GLY A 161 -11.25 -4.50 22.20
N LEU A 162 -11.76 -5.70 22.46
CA LEU A 162 -11.54 -6.44 23.70
C LEU A 162 -10.07 -6.75 23.95
N LEU A 163 -9.33 -7.17 22.91
CA LEU A 163 -7.90 -7.45 23.01
C LEU A 163 -7.11 -6.19 23.39
N THR A 164 -7.48 -5.04 22.83
CA THR A 164 -6.87 -3.74 23.16
C THR A 164 -7.13 -3.36 24.61
N ILE A 165 -8.36 -3.57 25.11
CA ILE A 165 -8.70 -3.35 26.53
C ILE A 165 -7.86 -4.26 27.44
N VAL A 166 -7.80 -5.57 27.14
CA VAL A 166 -7.03 -6.53 27.94
C VAL A 166 -5.55 -6.15 27.98
N ARG A 167 -4.99 -5.70 26.85
CA ARG A 167 -3.62 -5.19 26.78
C ARG A 167 -3.42 -3.96 27.65
N GLY A 168 -4.33 -2.98 27.58
CA GLY A 168 -4.31 -1.79 28.42
C GLY A 168 -4.37 -2.12 29.92
N ILE A 169 -5.23 -3.06 30.32
CA ILE A 169 -5.34 -3.52 31.72
C ILE A 169 -4.04 -4.19 32.19
N ARG A 170 -3.46 -5.10 31.38
CA ARG A 170 -2.21 -5.79 31.73
C ARG A 170 -1.02 -4.82 31.85
N GLN A 171 -1.00 -3.77 31.04
CA GLN A 171 0.08 -2.77 31.01
C GLN A 171 -0.14 -1.60 31.97
N ARG A 172 -1.25 -1.58 32.71
CA ARG A 172 -1.62 -0.53 33.69
C ARG A 172 -0.59 -0.31 34.78
N LYS A 173 0.21 -1.33 35.12
CA LYS A 173 1.30 -1.23 36.10
C LYS A 173 2.61 -0.65 35.53
N ARG A 174 2.74 -0.46 34.21
CA ARG A 174 4.03 -0.10 33.59
C ARG A 174 4.09 1.24 32.82
N GLN A 175 2.99 1.87 32.38
CA GLN A 175 3.08 3.15 31.62
C GLN A 175 1.81 4.06 31.60
N GLU A 176 2.04 5.34 31.30
CA GLU A 176 1.10 6.47 31.09
C GLU A 176 0.03 6.27 29.99
N HIS A 177 0.23 5.29 29.09
CA HIS A 177 -0.64 5.06 27.93
C HIS A 177 -1.77 4.05 28.18
N ALA A 178 -1.77 3.35 29.31
CA ALA A 178 -2.74 2.28 29.60
C ALA A 178 -4.20 2.76 29.58
N ASN A 179 -4.48 3.97 30.08
CA ASN A 179 -5.83 4.54 30.03
C ASN A 179 -6.27 4.89 28.60
N LYS A 180 -5.35 5.36 27.74
CA LYS A 180 -5.66 5.67 26.33
C LYS A 180 -6.01 4.40 25.56
N ASP A 181 -5.30 3.31 25.81
CA ASP A 181 -5.56 2.02 25.17
C ASP A 181 -6.88 1.41 25.62
N ILE A 182 -7.24 1.53 26.90
CA ILE A 182 -8.55 1.11 27.40
C ILE A 182 -9.67 1.90 26.71
N ILE A 183 -9.55 3.24 26.65
CA ILE A 183 -10.57 4.08 26.00
C ILE A 183 -10.70 3.74 24.51
N ARG A 184 -9.58 3.63 23.78
CA ARG A 184 -9.60 3.23 22.36
C ARG A 184 -10.21 1.85 22.18
N GLY A 185 -9.83 0.88 23.00
CA GLY A 185 -10.37 -0.46 22.97
C GLY A 185 -11.87 -0.50 23.26
N SER A 186 -12.35 0.29 24.22
CA SER A 186 -13.78 0.45 24.52
C SER A 186 -14.56 1.07 23.36
N LEU A 187 -14.01 2.10 22.70
CA LEU A 187 -14.62 2.69 21.51
C LEU A 187 -14.72 1.67 20.37
N VAL A 188 -13.66 0.91 20.11
CA VAL A 188 -13.64 -0.13 19.07
C VAL A 188 -14.61 -1.27 19.40
N ALA A 189 -14.66 -1.71 20.66
CA ALA A 189 -15.62 -2.73 21.10
C ALA A 189 -17.07 -2.23 20.95
N GLY A 190 -17.33 -0.99 21.35
CA GLY A 190 -18.63 -0.33 21.14
C GLY A 190 -19.01 -0.24 19.66
N ALA A 191 -18.05 0.08 18.79
CA ALA A 191 -18.26 0.04 17.34
C ALA A 191 -18.59 -1.37 16.84
N GLY A 192 -17.90 -2.41 17.34
CA GLY A 192 -18.22 -3.80 17.03
C GLY A 192 -19.67 -4.17 17.40
N ILE A 193 -20.13 -3.76 18.59
CA ILE A 193 -21.54 -3.95 19.01
C ILE A 193 -22.49 -3.19 18.09
N ALA A 194 -22.18 -1.93 17.75
CA ALA A 194 -22.99 -1.15 16.83
C ALA A 194 -23.08 -1.81 15.44
N LEU A 195 -21.99 -2.41 14.95
CA LEU A 195 -21.99 -3.12 13.67
C LEU A 195 -22.91 -4.34 13.67
N PHE A 196 -23.04 -5.07 14.78
CA PHE A 196 -24.03 -6.16 14.90
C PHE A 196 -25.47 -5.65 14.73
N VAL A 197 -25.79 -4.52 15.37
CA VAL A 197 -27.15 -3.96 15.38
C VAL A 197 -27.49 -3.29 14.04
N PHE A 198 -26.54 -2.52 13.49
CA PHE A 198 -26.77 -1.64 12.33
C PHE A 198 -26.15 -2.20 11.04
N TRP A 199 -26.18 -3.53 10.85
CA TRP A 199 -25.43 -4.14 9.76
C TRP A 199 -25.87 -3.70 8.37
N LYS A 200 -27.18 -3.54 8.17
CA LYS A 200 -27.75 -3.03 6.92
C LYS A 200 -27.32 -1.59 6.64
N LEU A 201 -27.28 -0.75 7.68
CA LEU A 201 -26.94 0.66 7.53
C LEU A 201 -25.51 0.81 7.04
N TYR A 202 -24.55 0.15 7.68
CA TYR A 202 -23.16 0.31 7.26
C TYR A 202 -22.90 -0.35 5.89
N LEU A 203 -23.60 -1.42 5.54
CA LEU A 203 -23.52 -2.01 4.20
C LEU A 203 -24.00 -1.01 3.12
N VAL A 204 -25.12 -0.32 3.36
CA VAL A 204 -25.62 0.74 2.49
C VAL A 204 -24.62 1.90 2.39
N LEU A 205 -24.00 2.30 3.50
CA LEU A 205 -22.99 3.35 3.49
C LEU A 205 -21.75 2.94 2.68
N ILE A 206 -21.28 1.69 2.81
CA ILE A 206 -20.17 1.17 2.00
C ILE A 206 -20.54 1.19 0.52
N LEU A 207 -21.73 0.70 0.16
CA LEU A 207 -22.20 0.72 -1.22
C LEU A 207 -22.30 2.14 -1.77
N LEU A 208 -22.80 3.10 -0.99
CA LEU A 208 -22.86 4.50 -1.40
C LEU A 208 -21.47 5.08 -1.69
N VAL A 209 -20.50 4.80 -0.81
CA VAL A 209 -19.11 5.23 -1.02
C VAL A 209 -18.53 4.58 -2.27
N LEU A 210 -18.78 3.29 -2.50
CA LEU A 210 -18.33 2.57 -3.69
C LEU A 210 -18.95 3.13 -4.97
N VAL A 211 -20.24 3.42 -4.98
CA VAL A 211 -20.93 4.07 -6.10
C VAL A 211 -20.24 5.38 -6.46
N ILE A 212 -20.06 6.27 -5.47
CA ILE A 212 -19.41 7.56 -5.68
C ILE A 212 -17.99 7.37 -6.21
N TRP A 213 -17.24 6.43 -5.62
CA TRP A 213 -15.88 6.12 -6.02
C TRP A 213 -15.80 5.63 -7.47
N PHE A 214 -16.60 4.64 -7.85
CA PHE A 214 -16.58 4.05 -9.19
C PHE A 214 -17.00 5.04 -10.26
N PHE A 215 -18.06 5.82 -10.04
CA PHE A 215 -18.45 6.86 -11.00
C PHE A 215 -17.41 7.98 -11.12
N SER A 216 -16.85 8.43 -9.99
CA SER A 216 -15.80 9.46 -10.01
C SER A 216 -14.55 8.97 -10.74
N SER A 217 -14.12 7.74 -10.45
CA SER A 217 -12.99 7.09 -11.14
C SER A 217 -13.27 6.94 -12.64
N ALA A 218 -14.45 6.44 -13.03
CA ALA A 218 -14.84 6.32 -14.42
C ALA A 218 -14.77 7.66 -15.16
N VAL A 219 -15.36 8.70 -14.60
CA VAL A 219 -15.37 10.06 -15.18
C VAL A 219 -13.95 10.57 -15.35
N VAL A 220 -13.13 10.54 -14.30
CA VAL A 220 -11.75 11.05 -14.34
C VAL A 220 -10.92 10.27 -15.36
N THR A 221 -10.95 8.94 -15.31
CA THR A 221 -10.12 8.09 -16.17
C THR A 221 -10.55 8.16 -17.63
N LEU A 222 -11.85 8.21 -17.94
CA LEU A 222 -12.33 8.36 -19.31
C LEU A 222 -12.03 9.75 -19.86
N LEU A 223 -12.31 10.82 -19.10
CA LEU A 223 -11.96 12.18 -19.53
C LEU A 223 -10.47 12.31 -19.82
N ARG A 224 -9.62 11.69 -18.99
CA ARG A 224 -8.18 11.62 -19.22
C ARG A 224 -7.85 10.89 -20.52
N ALA A 225 -8.45 9.71 -20.75
CA ALA A 225 -8.23 8.95 -21.97
C ALA A 225 -8.58 9.76 -23.24
N PHE A 226 -9.66 10.54 -23.19
CA PHE A 226 -10.09 11.41 -24.29
C PHE A 226 -9.19 12.64 -24.49
N ARG A 227 -8.78 13.32 -23.40
CA ARG A 227 -8.00 14.56 -23.48
C ARG A 227 -6.54 14.33 -23.87
N GLU A 228 -5.94 13.27 -23.34
CA GLU A 228 -4.49 13.02 -23.45
C GLU A 228 -4.16 12.00 -24.55
N ARG A 229 -5.07 11.75 -25.52
CA ARG A 229 -4.92 10.78 -26.62
C ARG A 229 -3.47 10.77 -27.17
N GLY A 230 -2.75 9.67 -26.90
CA GLY A 230 -1.37 9.46 -27.37
C GLY A 230 -0.25 9.72 -26.33
N ASN A 231 -0.49 10.56 -25.31
CA ASN A 231 0.48 10.90 -24.25
C ASN A 231 0.17 10.21 -22.91
N LEU A 232 -0.39 8.99 -22.97
CA LEU A 232 -0.72 8.18 -21.80
C LEU A 232 0.40 7.15 -21.56
N PRO A 233 1.03 7.11 -20.38
CA PRO A 233 2.16 6.22 -20.07
C PRO A 233 1.76 4.74 -20.17
N ASN A 234 0.52 4.41 -19.82
CA ASN A 234 0.00 3.04 -19.91
C ASN A 234 -0.74 2.76 -21.23
N GLY A 235 -0.80 3.73 -22.14
CA GLY A 235 -1.51 3.63 -23.41
C GLY A 235 -3.02 3.88 -23.35
N PHE A 236 -3.59 4.36 -24.46
CA PHE A 236 -5.00 4.76 -24.57
C PHE A 236 -5.99 3.64 -24.25
N TRP A 237 -5.73 2.43 -24.75
CA TRP A 237 -6.63 1.29 -24.58
C TRP A 237 -6.72 0.83 -23.13
N TYR A 238 -5.60 0.80 -22.43
CA TYR A 238 -5.57 0.43 -21.02
C TYR A 238 -6.30 1.46 -20.15
N THR A 239 -6.00 2.75 -20.34
CA THR A 239 -6.68 3.82 -19.59
C THR A 239 -8.18 3.85 -19.88
N SER A 240 -8.58 3.72 -21.14
CA SER A 240 -10.00 3.60 -21.51
C SER A 240 -10.65 2.37 -20.87
N GLY A 241 -9.97 1.22 -20.89
CA GLY A 241 -10.44 -0.01 -20.28
C GLY A 241 -10.66 0.10 -18.78
N LEU A 242 -9.77 0.77 -18.05
CA LEU A 242 -9.95 1.07 -16.62
C LEU A 242 -11.17 1.96 -16.38
N GLY A 243 -11.33 3.03 -17.17
CA GLY A 243 -12.47 3.93 -17.05
C GLY A 243 -13.81 3.23 -17.32
N VAL A 244 -13.88 2.40 -18.37
CA VAL A 244 -15.07 1.60 -18.69
C VAL A 244 -15.34 0.56 -17.60
N SER A 245 -14.31 -0.13 -17.11
CA SER A 245 -14.46 -1.11 -16.01
C SER A 245 -15.03 -0.46 -14.75
N SER A 246 -14.51 0.72 -14.39
CA SER A 246 -15.00 1.49 -13.26
C SER A 246 -16.46 1.92 -13.46
N LEU A 247 -16.85 2.31 -14.68
CA LEU A 247 -18.23 2.64 -15.01
C LEU A 247 -19.16 1.43 -14.84
N VAL A 248 -18.75 0.26 -15.34
CA VAL A 248 -19.50 -1.00 -15.19
C VAL A 248 -19.70 -1.34 -13.72
N LEU A 249 -18.65 -1.22 -12.90
CA LEU A 249 -18.75 -1.44 -11.44
C LEU A 249 -19.70 -0.44 -10.78
N GLY A 250 -19.70 0.83 -11.20
CA GLY A 250 -20.65 1.84 -10.72
C GLY A 250 -22.11 1.50 -11.08
N VAL A 251 -22.35 1.01 -12.30
CA VAL A 251 -23.70 0.55 -12.72
C VAL A 251 -24.13 -0.69 -11.94
N LEU A 252 -23.23 -1.67 -11.75
CA LEU A 252 -23.50 -2.86 -10.94
C LEU A 252 -23.82 -2.50 -9.49
N ALA A 253 -23.12 -1.52 -8.91
CA ALA A 253 -23.37 -1.07 -7.55
C ALA A 253 -24.79 -0.55 -7.30
N VAL A 254 -25.43 0.01 -8.34
CA VAL A 254 -26.80 0.54 -8.26
C VAL A 254 -27.84 -0.52 -8.65
N THR A 255 -27.55 -1.32 -9.69
CA THR A 255 -28.53 -2.23 -10.29
C THR A 255 -28.54 -3.62 -9.66
N LEU A 256 -27.38 -4.12 -9.23
CA LEU A 256 -27.16 -5.45 -8.65
C LEU A 256 -26.19 -5.34 -7.45
N PRO A 257 -26.56 -4.63 -6.37
CA PRO A 257 -25.67 -4.36 -5.24
C PRO A 257 -25.19 -5.64 -4.56
N GLU A 258 -26.04 -6.66 -4.45
CA GLU A 258 -25.69 -7.96 -3.87
C GLU A 258 -24.60 -8.65 -4.70
N GLY A 259 -24.79 -8.77 -6.01
CA GLY A 259 -23.80 -9.36 -6.91
C GLY A 259 -22.47 -8.61 -6.95
N LEU A 260 -22.49 -7.28 -6.78
CA LEU A 260 -21.25 -6.51 -6.61
C LEU A 260 -20.54 -6.88 -5.30
N VAL A 261 -21.26 -7.01 -4.19
CA VAL A 261 -20.68 -7.41 -2.90
C VAL A 261 -20.09 -8.81 -3.00
N ASP A 262 -20.79 -9.75 -3.63
CA ASP A 262 -20.29 -11.11 -3.89
C ASP A 262 -18.99 -11.07 -4.68
N LEU A 263 -18.95 -10.27 -5.76
CA LEU A 263 -17.75 -10.07 -6.57
C LEU A 263 -16.60 -9.48 -5.74
N LEU A 264 -16.86 -8.49 -4.88
CA LEU A 264 -15.84 -7.88 -4.04
C LEU A 264 -15.28 -8.85 -3.00
N VAL A 265 -16.13 -9.65 -2.36
CA VAL A 265 -15.70 -10.69 -1.42
C VAL A 265 -14.91 -11.79 -2.14
N PHE A 266 -15.32 -12.15 -3.36
CA PHE A 266 -14.60 -13.09 -4.22
C PHE A 266 -13.20 -12.56 -4.59
N LEU A 267 -13.09 -11.30 -5.01
CA LEU A 267 -11.81 -10.66 -5.31
C LEU A 267 -10.92 -10.57 -4.06
N LEU A 268 -11.51 -10.22 -2.90
CA LEU A 268 -10.80 -10.23 -1.62
C LEU A 268 -10.26 -11.63 -1.30
N ALA A 269 -11.05 -12.68 -1.50
CA ALA A 269 -10.61 -14.06 -1.32
C ALA A 269 -9.39 -14.38 -2.20
N GLY A 270 -9.41 -13.98 -3.47
CA GLY A 270 -8.29 -14.14 -4.40
C GLY A 270 -7.02 -13.40 -3.96
N ILE A 271 -7.15 -12.16 -3.50
CA ILE A 271 -6.02 -11.36 -2.99
C ILE A 271 -5.44 -12.01 -1.72
N VAL A 272 -6.28 -12.40 -0.77
CA VAL A 272 -5.85 -13.05 0.49
C VAL A 272 -5.19 -14.40 0.19
N PHE A 273 -5.73 -15.16 -0.77
CA PHE A 273 -5.14 -16.43 -1.21
C PHE A 273 -3.74 -16.23 -1.78
N THR A 274 -3.59 -15.23 -2.65
CA THR A 274 -2.31 -14.89 -3.30
C THR A 274 -1.29 -14.41 -2.29
N ALA A 275 -1.69 -13.54 -1.34
CA ALA A 275 -0.83 -13.09 -0.24
C ALA A 275 -0.37 -14.27 0.64
N GLY A 276 -1.27 -15.21 0.96
CA GLY A 276 -0.94 -16.44 1.67
C GLY A 276 0.06 -17.31 0.90
N ALA A 277 -0.11 -17.45 -0.42
CA ALA A 277 0.79 -18.22 -1.25
C ALA A 277 2.20 -17.61 -1.28
N PHE A 278 2.31 -16.29 -1.39
CA PHE A 278 3.60 -15.60 -1.31
C PHE A 278 4.29 -15.82 0.04
N LEU A 279 3.57 -15.73 1.16
CA LEU A 279 4.16 -16.02 2.48
C LEU A 279 4.67 -17.45 2.61
N VAL A 280 3.95 -18.43 2.06
CA VAL A 280 4.37 -19.84 2.08
C VAL A 280 5.60 -20.07 1.20
N LEU A 281 5.62 -19.50 -0.02
CA LEU A 281 6.76 -19.60 -0.94
C LEU A 281 8.01 -18.96 -0.34
N ASP A 282 7.87 -17.77 0.24
CA ASP A 282 8.94 -17.04 0.88
C ASP A 282 9.45 -17.77 2.15
N ALA A 283 8.54 -18.34 2.95
CA ALA A 283 8.92 -19.22 4.06
C ALA A 283 9.70 -20.45 3.58
N TYR A 284 9.30 -21.07 2.47
CA TYR A 284 10.01 -22.19 1.89
C TYR A 284 11.42 -21.79 1.42
N GLY A 285 11.55 -20.63 0.78
CA GLY A 285 12.84 -20.05 0.39
C GLY A 285 13.77 -19.82 1.58
N LEU A 286 13.26 -19.21 2.65
CA LEU A 286 14.00 -18.99 3.89
C LEU A 286 14.43 -20.30 4.58
N ARG A 287 13.55 -21.31 4.59
CA ARG A 287 13.87 -22.63 5.14
C ARG A 287 15.01 -23.29 4.37
N ASN A 288 14.99 -23.22 3.05
CA ASN A 288 16.03 -23.79 2.21
C ASN A 288 17.35 -23.03 2.37
N ALA A 289 17.31 -21.71 2.46
CA ALA A 289 18.47 -20.87 2.72
C ALA A 289 19.12 -21.19 4.08
N ALA A 290 18.31 -21.37 5.14
CA ALA A 290 18.81 -21.76 6.46
C ALA A 290 19.54 -23.12 6.40
N ARG A 291 18.95 -24.11 5.70
CA ARG A 291 19.58 -25.44 5.53
C ARG A 291 20.93 -25.36 4.84
N LEU A 292 21.05 -24.56 3.78
CA LEU A 292 22.31 -24.35 3.06
C LEU A 292 23.37 -23.65 3.93
N MET A 293 22.96 -22.75 4.83
CA MET A 293 23.87 -22.09 5.78
C MET A 293 24.36 -23.03 6.88
N GLU A 294 23.51 -23.99 7.31
CA GLU A 294 23.91 -25.08 8.22
C GLU A 294 24.90 -26.05 7.55
N GLU A 295 24.62 -26.47 6.30
CA GLU A 295 25.47 -27.36 5.51
C GLU A 295 26.83 -26.71 5.15
N GLY A 296 26.89 -25.38 5.04
CA GLY A 296 28.08 -24.60 4.66
C GLY A 296 29.12 -24.36 5.76
N GLY A 297 28.97 -24.96 6.95
CA GLY A 297 30.05 -24.99 7.95
C GLY A 297 30.06 -23.88 9.02
N PHE A 298 28.91 -23.34 9.41
CA PHE A 298 28.79 -22.59 10.68
C PHE A 298 28.46 -23.49 11.88
N GLY A 299 28.50 -24.81 11.68
CA GLY A 299 28.40 -25.85 12.70
C GLY A 299 29.72 -26.59 12.89
N SER A 300 30.77 -25.88 13.31
CA SER A 300 31.95 -26.45 13.99
C SER A 300 32.62 -25.37 14.83
#